data_AF-A0A2V8U4H6-F1
#
_entry.id   AF-A0A2V8U4H6-F1
#
_cell.length_a   1.000
_cell.length_b   1.000
_cell.length_c   1.000
_cell.angle_alpha   90.00
_cell.angle_beta   90.00
_cell.angle_gamma   90.00
#
_symmetry.space_group_name_H-M   'P 1'
#
loop_
_entity.id
_entity.type
_entity.pdbx_description
1 polymer ?
#
loop_
_entity_poly.entity_id
_entity_poly.type
_entity_poly.pdbx_seq_one_letter_code
_entity_poly.pdbx_strand_id
1 'polypeptide(L)'
;RRGEVIALAVRELAEFCPGVLNAKLEKAQVVKEVRATFSARPGLESLRPPARTAIGNLFLAGDWTRSGWPATMEGAVRSGYLAAEAVTAAAGAPRKFLCPDIA
;
A
#
# COMPACT_ATOMS: atom_id res chain seq x y z
N ARG A 1 -1.98 -21.47 -13.12
CA ARG A 1 -3.24 -21.89 -12.45
C ARG A 1 -3.01 -22.05 -10.94
N ARG A 2 -4.05 -22.12 -10.07
CA ARG A 2 -3.87 -22.21 -8.60
C ARG A 2 -2.89 -23.31 -8.17
N GLY A 3 -3.04 -24.51 -8.73
CA GLY A 3 -2.17 -25.66 -8.42
C GLY A 3 -0.71 -25.43 -8.79
N GLU A 4 -0.43 -24.74 -9.90
CA GLU A 4 0.94 -24.42 -10.32
C GLU A 4 1.64 -23.46 -9.34
N VAL A 5 0.92 -22.46 -8.82
CA VAL A 5 1.46 -21.52 -7.81
C VAL A 5 1.80 -22.25 -6.51
N ILE A 6 0.92 -23.13 -6.05
CA ILE A 6 1.15 -23.95 -4.85
C ILE A 6 2.35 -24.87 -5.06
N ALA A 7 2.42 -25.55 -6.22
CA ALA A 7 3.53 -26.44 -6.53
C ALA A 7 4.87 -25.69 -6.61
N LEU A 8 4.88 -24.46 -7.16
CA LEU A 8 6.07 -23.60 -7.16
C LEU A 8 6.51 -23.24 -5.74
N ALA A 9 5.59 -22.72 -4.92
CA ALA A 9 5.90 -22.33 -3.55
C ALA A 9 6.43 -23.50 -2.69
N VAL A 10 5.88 -24.71 -2.86
CA VAL A 10 6.37 -25.91 -2.14
C VAL A 10 7.77 -26.30 -2.59
N ARG A 11 8.08 -26.20 -3.90
CA ARG A 11 9.43 -26.48 -4.40
C ARG A 11 10.45 -25.49 -3.84
N GLU A 12 10.16 -24.18 -3.89
CA GLU A 12 11.05 -23.14 -3.35
C GLU A 12 11.22 -23.29 -1.84
N LEU A 13 10.15 -23.62 -1.11
CA LEU A 13 10.23 -23.87 0.33
C LEU A 13 11.15 -25.06 0.66
N ALA A 14 11.19 -26.10 -0.18
CA ALA A 14 12.06 -27.25 0.02
C ALA A 14 13.56 -26.91 -0.11
N GLU A 15 13.92 -25.83 -0.81
CA GLU A 15 15.31 -25.37 -0.93
C GLU A 15 15.87 -24.90 0.42
N PHE A 16 15.03 -24.28 1.26
CA PHE A 16 15.42 -23.75 2.57
C PHE A 16 14.94 -24.62 3.74
N CYS A 17 13.92 -25.45 3.53
CA CYS A 17 13.30 -26.31 4.53
C CYS A 17 13.07 -27.72 3.96
N PRO A 18 14.13 -28.56 3.83
CA PRO A 18 14.02 -29.88 3.18
C PRO A 18 13.00 -30.83 3.81
N GLY A 19 12.73 -30.68 5.12
CA GLY A 19 11.72 -31.46 5.84
C GLY A 19 10.31 -31.33 5.27
N VAL A 20 10.01 -30.28 4.49
CA VAL A 20 8.71 -30.08 3.85
C VAL A 20 8.40 -31.18 2.82
N LEU A 21 9.42 -31.84 2.26
CA LEU A 21 9.24 -32.94 1.30
C LEU A 21 8.55 -34.16 1.93
N ASN A 22 8.67 -34.32 3.25
CA ASN A 22 8.03 -35.39 4.01
C ASN A 22 6.75 -34.91 4.71
N ALA A 23 6.38 -33.64 4.58
CA ALA A 23 5.21 -33.06 5.21
C ALA A 23 3.96 -33.19 4.33
N LYS A 24 2.79 -33.27 4.97
CA LYS A 24 1.50 -33.26 4.28
C LYS A 24 0.92 -31.85 4.25
N LEU A 25 0.62 -31.34 3.06
CA LEU A 25 -0.07 -30.07 2.88
C LEU A 25 -1.56 -30.22 3.23
N GLU A 26 -1.96 -29.75 4.41
CA GLU A 26 -3.38 -29.82 4.85
C GLU A 26 -4.26 -28.78 4.18
N LYS A 27 -3.74 -27.56 3.95
CA LYS A 27 -4.49 -26.46 3.34
C LYS A 27 -3.58 -25.47 2.63
N ALA A 28 -4.07 -24.90 1.53
CA ALA A 28 -3.41 -23.81 0.83
C ALA A 28 -4.43 -22.81 0.26
N GLN A 29 -4.11 -21.53 0.37
CA GLN A 29 -4.88 -20.43 -0.23
C GLN A 29 -3.95 -19.59 -1.08
N VAL A 30 -4.40 -19.27 -2.30
CA VAL A 30 -3.68 -18.38 -3.21
C VAL A 30 -4.54 -17.15 -3.38
N VAL A 31 -4.03 -16.01 -2.90
CA VAL A 31 -4.66 -14.70 -3.08
C VAL A 31 -3.93 -13.99 -4.22
N LYS A 32 -4.67 -13.47 -5.19
CA LYS A 32 -4.12 -12.77 -6.35
C LYS A 32 -4.75 -11.40 -6.48
N GLU A 33 -3.97 -10.37 -6.18
CA GLU A 33 -4.38 -8.99 -6.32
C GLU A 33 -3.60 -8.34 -7.46
N VAL A 34 -4.15 -8.41 -8.68
CA VAL A 34 -3.47 -7.95 -9.91
C VAL A 34 -3.16 -6.44 -9.87
N ARG A 35 -3.88 -5.68 -9.05
CA ARG A 35 -3.76 -4.23 -8.89
C ARG A 35 -3.51 -3.84 -7.43
N ALA A 36 -2.78 -4.67 -6.68
CA ALA A 36 -2.54 -4.46 -5.25
C ALA A 36 -1.88 -3.11 -4.93
N THR A 37 -0.78 -2.81 -5.63
CA THR A 37 -0.06 -1.55 -5.52
C THR A 37 0.32 -1.06 -6.91
N PHE A 38 0.55 0.24 -7.05
CA PHE A 38 1.03 0.81 -8.31
C PHE A 38 2.50 0.43 -8.55
N SER A 39 2.92 0.37 -9.82
CA SER A 39 4.31 0.10 -10.18
C SER A 39 5.16 1.36 -9.93
N ALA A 40 6.08 1.30 -8.97
CA ALA A 40 6.99 2.41 -8.62
C ALA A 40 8.07 2.64 -9.68
N ARG A 41 7.66 3.15 -10.86
CA ARG A 41 8.56 3.48 -11.97
C ARG A 41 9.24 4.83 -11.76
N PRO A 42 10.45 5.04 -12.34
CA PRO A 42 11.09 6.35 -12.33
C PRO A 42 10.14 7.46 -12.82
N GLY A 43 10.14 8.61 -12.11
CA GLY A 43 9.31 9.77 -12.44
C GLY A 43 7.87 9.75 -11.91
N LEU A 44 7.39 8.62 -11.38
CA LEU A 44 5.99 8.47 -10.96
C LEU A 44 5.59 9.37 -9.79
N GLU A 45 6.53 9.76 -8.92
CA GLU A 45 6.25 10.63 -7.77
C GLU A 45 5.61 11.96 -8.19
N SER A 46 6.01 12.49 -9.35
CA SER A 46 5.45 13.73 -9.91
C SER A 46 4.00 13.59 -10.38
N LEU A 47 3.55 12.37 -10.67
CA LEU A 47 2.20 12.05 -11.12
C LEU A 47 1.24 11.71 -9.97
N ARG A 48 1.77 11.41 -8.78
CA ARG A 48 0.93 11.17 -7.59
C ARG A 48 0.21 12.48 -7.23
N PRO A 49 -1.13 12.49 -7.12
CA PRO A 49 -1.86 13.71 -6.80
C PRO A 49 -1.73 14.06 -5.31
N PRO A 50 -1.78 15.34 -4.94
CA PRO A 50 -1.89 15.75 -3.56
C PRO A 50 -3.29 15.42 -2.99
N ALA A 51 -3.45 15.55 -1.67
CA ALA A 51 -4.73 15.27 -1.01
C ALA A 51 -5.85 16.24 -1.39
N ARG A 52 -5.52 17.53 -1.64
CA ARG A 52 -6.49 18.54 -2.10
C ARG A 52 -6.70 18.44 -3.60
N THR A 53 -7.95 18.38 -4.04
CA THR A 53 -8.31 18.41 -5.46
C THR A 53 -8.78 19.81 -5.90
N ALA A 54 -9.06 19.97 -7.20
CA ALA A 54 -9.68 21.18 -7.74
C ALA A 54 -11.16 21.32 -7.35
N ILE A 55 -11.81 20.24 -6.89
CA ILE A 55 -13.21 20.23 -6.46
C ILE A 55 -13.24 20.53 -4.96
N GLY A 56 -13.88 21.63 -4.57
CA GLY A 56 -13.73 22.24 -3.24
C GLY A 56 -14.10 21.36 -2.04
N ASN A 57 -14.92 20.33 -2.25
CA ASN A 57 -15.37 19.37 -1.23
C ASN A 57 -14.94 17.92 -1.53
N LEU A 58 -13.94 17.71 -2.40
CA LEU A 58 -13.39 16.39 -2.71
C LEU A 58 -11.90 16.35 -2.36
N PHE A 59 -11.54 15.33 -1.56
CA PHE A 59 -10.17 15.10 -1.08
C PHE A 59 -9.78 13.65 -1.34
N LEU A 60 -8.50 13.41 -1.55
CA LEU A 60 -7.93 12.09 -1.85
C LEU A 60 -7.09 11.60 -0.69
N ALA A 61 -7.22 10.32 -0.37
CA ALA A 61 -6.37 9.59 0.56
C ALA A 61 -6.05 8.20 -0.01
N GLY A 62 -4.86 7.70 0.33
CA GLY A 62 -4.34 6.42 -0.13
C GLY A 62 -2.83 6.47 -0.35
N ASP A 63 -2.19 5.31 -0.24
CA ASP A 63 -0.75 5.13 -0.46
C ASP A 63 -0.29 5.58 -1.86
N TRP A 64 -1.19 5.67 -2.84
CA TRP A 64 -0.94 6.17 -4.19
C TRP A 64 -0.96 7.70 -4.31
N THR A 65 -1.47 8.43 -3.31
CA THR A 65 -1.41 9.91 -3.28
C THR A 65 -0.03 10.39 -2.84
N ARG A 66 0.32 11.65 -3.11
CA ARG A 66 1.65 12.23 -2.81
C ARG A 66 1.81 12.51 -1.32
N SER A 67 2.13 11.48 -0.55
CA SER A 67 2.38 11.57 0.90
C SER A 67 3.83 11.89 1.26
N GLY A 68 4.75 11.84 0.27
CA GLY A 68 6.19 11.92 0.48
C GLY A 68 6.82 10.60 0.94
N TRP A 69 6.03 9.55 1.10
CA TRP A 69 6.48 8.20 1.46
C TRP A 69 6.14 7.21 0.33
N PRO A 70 6.85 6.07 0.21
CA PRO A 70 6.50 5.02 -0.74
C PRO A 70 5.09 4.45 -0.51
N ALA A 71 4.64 3.58 -1.43
CA ALA A 71 3.34 2.91 -1.35
C ALA A 71 3.32 1.83 -0.25
N THR A 72 3.22 2.26 1.00
CA THR A 72 3.24 1.40 2.18
C THR A 72 2.04 1.69 3.08
N MET A 73 1.87 0.87 4.12
CA MET A 73 0.86 1.11 5.16
C MET A 73 1.08 2.47 5.84
N GLU A 74 2.33 2.83 6.14
CA GLU A 74 2.71 4.14 6.70
C GLU A 74 2.40 5.27 5.72
N GLY A 75 2.70 5.06 4.43
CA GLY A 75 2.34 6.01 3.37
C GLY A 75 0.83 6.25 3.26
N ALA A 76 0.02 5.20 3.43
CA ALA A 76 -1.44 5.29 3.47
C ALA A 76 -1.94 6.08 4.68
N VAL A 77 -1.42 5.80 5.87
CA VAL A 77 -1.77 6.53 7.12
C VAL A 77 -1.39 8.00 6.99
N ARG A 78 -0.17 8.27 6.53
CA ARG A 78 0.33 9.63 6.29
C ARG A 78 -0.54 10.41 5.31
N SER A 79 -0.93 9.76 4.22
CA SER A 79 -1.89 10.31 3.25
C SER A 79 -3.23 10.65 3.88
N GLY A 80 -3.76 9.77 4.74
CA GLY A 80 -4.99 10.01 5.50
C GLY A 80 -4.91 11.26 6.38
N TYR A 81 -3.79 11.46 7.07
CA TYR A 81 -3.57 12.68 7.85
C TYR A 81 -3.57 13.93 6.96
N LEU A 82 -2.84 13.92 5.84
CA LEU A 82 -2.82 15.03 4.90
C LEU A 82 -4.22 15.36 4.33
N ALA A 83 -5.03 14.34 4.07
CA ALA A 83 -6.41 14.54 3.64
C ALA A 83 -7.28 15.17 4.74
N ALA A 84 -7.14 14.74 5.99
CA ALA A 84 -7.84 15.33 7.12
C ALA A 84 -7.44 16.80 7.37
N GLU A 85 -6.14 17.12 7.23
CA GLU A 85 -5.66 18.51 7.29
C GLU A 85 -6.30 19.35 6.17
N ALA A 86 -6.35 18.84 4.94
CA ALA A 86 -6.96 19.52 3.81
C ALA A 86 -8.47 19.76 4.01
N VAL A 87 -9.20 18.79 4.57
CA VAL A 87 -10.63 18.90 4.93
C VAL A 87 -10.85 20.00 5.96
N THR A 88 -10.10 19.97 7.07
CA THR A 88 -10.28 20.94 8.16
C THR A 88 -9.90 22.36 7.74
N ALA A 89 -8.88 22.51 6.90
CA ALA A 89 -8.54 23.78 6.28
C ALA A 89 -9.66 24.31 5.36
N ALA A 90 -10.26 23.44 4.53
CA ALA A 90 -11.38 23.83 3.66
C ALA A 90 -12.65 24.17 4.46
N ALA A 91 -12.85 23.57 5.63
CA ALA A 91 -13.93 23.86 6.55
C ALA A 91 -13.71 25.15 7.39
N GLY A 92 -12.60 25.88 7.17
CA GLY A 92 -12.29 27.11 7.91
C GLY A 92 -11.77 26.90 9.34
N ALA A 93 -11.40 25.67 9.69
CA ALA A 93 -10.89 25.31 11.02
C ALA A 93 -9.62 24.46 10.92
N PRO A 94 -8.52 24.98 10.35
CA PRO A 94 -7.33 24.20 10.03
C PRO A 94 -6.75 23.51 11.27
N ARG A 95 -6.49 22.21 11.16
CA ARG A 95 -5.83 21.39 12.20
C ARG A 95 -4.63 20.68 11.59
N LYS A 96 -3.66 20.32 12.45
CA LYS A 96 -2.51 19.50 12.08
C LYS A 96 -2.70 18.10 12.66
N PHE A 97 -2.66 17.09 11.80
CA PHE A 97 -2.78 15.68 12.14
C PHE A 97 -1.51 14.90 11.80
N LEU A 98 -0.72 15.38 10.83
CA LEU A 98 0.48 14.72 10.39
C LEU A 98 1.51 14.64 11.54
N CYS A 99 1.78 13.42 11.97
CA CYS A 99 2.86 13.15 12.93
C CYS A 99 4.23 13.42 12.27
N PRO A 100 5.22 13.95 13.04
CA PRO A 100 6.59 14.06 12.57
C PRO A 100 7.17 12.70 12.15
N ASP A 101 8.14 12.73 11.26
CA ASP A 101 8.89 11.53 10.88
C ASP A 101 9.72 11.04 12.08
N ILE A 102 9.82 9.71 12.23
CA ILE A 102 10.64 9.10 13.27
C ILE A 102 12.11 9.35 12.89
N ALA A 103 12.83 10.07 13.75
CA ALA A 103 14.25 10.35 13.63
C ALA A 103 15.10 9.10 13.92
#